data_AF-G0TVJ4-F1
#
_entry.id   AF-G0TVJ4-F1
#
_cell.length_a   1.000
_cell.length_b   1.000
_cell.length_c   1.000
_cell.angle_alpha   90.00
_cell.angle_beta   90.00
_cell.angle_gamma   90.00
#
_symmetry.space_group_name_H-M   'P 1'
#
loop_
_entity.id
_entity.type
_entity.pdbx_description
1 polymer ?
#
loop_
_entity_poly.entity_id
_entity_poly.type
_entity_poly.pdbx_seq_one_letter_code
_entity_poly.pdbx_strand_id
1 'polypeptide(L)'
;MACDLDETWTECLSEFKGYLAANGTTWRCESLATENKEAMLSAPEVMDPKTDPGCGYDSIHSLNSLLKQGDIPSAATLNGQALIDIMDIILSKELQYLQGYSLTAGCLSFPYFFRMDLLKEQNFVLHAYCRGVVRTVELVMRAVVTTRIRSDEEFVPWIKGMQTDPDATEEQILDELEEAARTAESEAVAIRLRFRREFLNALKLFIFGRSKSDVEGACSASDAASELLNSAGYARTVEPVQDSRFFRSVPYIESVLCNRGLAHRRLMNSMKHLCELQEVSYTTDSSIFLSFVPGVERNMCNDVLRRMLVLSLYANQHVLRVVEQIVSLTLELDLFTQGEMLPALWSLVFTLRIQFENLSLLGPLAPSSIPETRINRVTGVPLHNLCLSTRTAGSKDIVHQTILEAGHLIANATFVCACVMEIKGLIDLTSQPKHSLITVENAFNHRLRCLWQMQNPPFTSYARCLEAKRELLGTVPMDDERLLKLSQTARSVAENAADKLKKLLLLRELGSPRKRALESRVHAMEQTARSLSASLATFMDICKDEDKLKDFTAKFEHPFHPSMICLSLQRKTTQ
;
A
#
# COMPACT_ATOMS: atom_id res chain seq x y z
N MET A 1 -15.70 7.10 46.92
CA MET A 1 -16.29 6.03 47.73
C MET A 1 -16.62 4.89 46.79
N ALA A 2 -15.74 3.88 46.70
CA ALA A 2 -16.14 2.60 46.14
C ALA A 2 -17.10 1.98 47.15
N CYS A 3 -18.29 1.55 46.73
CA CYS A 3 -19.18 0.80 47.61
C CYS A 3 -18.43 -0.46 48.03
N ASP A 4 -18.22 -0.61 49.33
CA ASP A 4 -17.78 -1.86 49.92
C ASP A 4 -18.93 -2.86 49.75
N LEU A 5 -18.79 -3.77 48.78
CA LEU A 5 -19.82 -4.75 48.41
C LEU A 5 -19.75 -6.02 49.27
N ASP A 6 -18.75 -6.11 50.17
CA ASP A 6 -18.37 -7.34 50.86
C ASP A 6 -19.51 -7.92 51.74
N GLU A 7 -20.46 -7.10 52.19
CA GLU A 7 -21.59 -7.54 53.02
C GLU A 7 -22.81 -8.06 52.22
N THR A 8 -22.75 -8.09 50.89
CA THR A 8 -23.91 -8.46 50.03
C THR A 8 -23.74 -9.76 49.24
N TRP A 9 -22.60 -10.44 49.35
CA TRP A 9 -22.32 -11.67 48.61
C TRP A 9 -22.99 -12.90 49.23
N THR A 10 -23.53 -13.78 48.41
CA THR A 10 -24.03 -15.12 48.80
C THR A 10 -23.29 -16.19 47.98
N GLU A 11 -22.88 -17.28 48.62
CA GLU A 11 -22.18 -18.38 47.94
C GLU A 11 -23.16 -19.25 47.13
N CYS A 12 -23.12 -19.13 45.80
CA CYS A 12 -24.02 -19.88 44.89
C CYS A 12 -23.37 -21.10 44.21
N LEU A 13 -22.14 -21.47 44.57
CA LEU A 13 -21.37 -22.50 43.85
C LEU A 13 -21.99 -23.90 43.98
N SER A 14 -22.55 -24.23 45.15
CA SER A 14 -23.21 -25.52 45.42
C SER A 14 -24.48 -25.68 44.58
N GLU A 15 -25.30 -24.63 44.50
CA GLU A 15 -26.50 -24.58 43.66
C GLU A 15 -26.16 -24.72 42.17
N PHE A 16 -25.12 -24.00 41.70
CA PHE A 16 -24.66 -24.08 40.32
C PHE A 16 -24.16 -25.49 39.95
N LYS A 17 -23.36 -26.13 40.82
CA LYS A 17 -22.92 -27.52 40.62
C LYS A 17 -24.09 -28.50 40.60
N GLY A 18 -25.08 -28.30 41.47
CA GLY A 18 -26.31 -29.10 41.51
C GLY A 18 -27.10 -29.02 40.21
N TYR A 19 -27.25 -27.81 39.66
CA TYR A 19 -27.89 -27.58 38.37
C TYR A 19 -27.14 -28.27 37.22
N LEU A 20 -25.81 -28.14 37.14
CA LEU A 20 -25.00 -28.80 36.12
C LEU A 20 -25.09 -30.33 36.18
N ALA A 21 -25.08 -30.90 37.40
CA ALA A 21 -25.20 -32.34 37.59
C ALA A 21 -26.59 -32.86 37.18
N ALA A 22 -27.65 -32.10 37.44
CA ALA A 22 -29.02 -32.45 37.07
C ALA A 22 -29.27 -32.43 35.55
N ASN A 23 -28.57 -31.56 34.81
CA ASN A 23 -28.70 -31.44 33.34
C ASN A 23 -27.80 -32.39 32.55
N GLY A 24 -27.04 -33.26 33.22
CA GLY A 24 -26.59 -34.55 32.68
C GLY A 24 -25.51 -34.57 31.60
N THR A 25 -24.96 -33.44 31.15
CA THR A 25 -23.87 -33.46 30.15
C THR A 25 -22.85 -32.34 30.34
N THR A 26 -21.74 -32.65 31.00
CA THR A 26 -20.55 -31.78 31.08
C THR A 26 -19.84 -31.58 29.73
N TRP A 27 -20.28 -32.27 28.68
CA TRP A 27 -19.67 -32.27 27.34
C TRP A 27 -20.60 -31.76 26.23
N ARG A 28 -21.83 -31.31 26.55
CA ARG A 28 -22.67 -30.60 25.57
C ARG A 28 -22.50 -29.11 25.79
N CYS A 29 -22.07 -28.40 24.75
CA CYS A 29 -22.11 -26.94 24.73
C CYS A 29 -23.57 -26.47 24.74
N GLU A 30 -24.12 -26.25 25.94
CA GLU A 30 -25.35 -25.50 26.11
C GLU A 30 -25.00 -24.01 26.04
N SER A 31 -25.10 -23.44 24.84
CA SER A 31 -25.12 -21.99 24.71
C SER A 31 -26.51 -21.48 25.10
N LEU A 32 -26.59 -20.51 26.00
CA LEU A 32 -27.83 -19.77 26.21
C LEU A 32 -28.34 -19.22 24.87
N ALA A 33 -29.63 -19.40 24.58
CA ALA A 33 -30.21 -19.12 23.26
C ALA A 33 -30.10 -17.64 22.82
N THR A 34 -29.84 -16.74 23.77
CA THR A 34 -29.71 -15.29 23.57
C THR A 34 -28.27 -14.83 23.32
N GLU A 35 -27.28 -15.70 23.51
CA GLU A 35 -25.87 -15.31 23.47
C GLU A 35 -25.29 -15.37 22.05
N ASN A 36 -24.54 -14.32 21.69
CA ASN A 36 -23.81 -14.30 20.43
C ASN A 36 -22.57 -15.20 20.54
N LYS A 37 -22.68 -16.43 20.02
CA LYS A 37 -21.60 -17.42 20.01
C LYS A 37 -20.32 -16.91 19.33
N GLU A 38 -20.43 -16.00 18.37
CA GLU A 38 -19.25 -15.42 17.70
C GLU A 38 -18.45 -14.52 18.64
N ALA A 39 -19.13 -13.81 19.56
CA ALA A 39 -18.46 -12.97 20.56
C ALA A 39 -17.69 -13.82 21.59
N MET A 40 -18.09 -15.08 21.80
CA MET A 40 -17.38 -16.01 22.69
C MET A 40 -16.01 -16.45 22.14
N LEU A 41 -15.80 -16.38 20.81
CA LEU A 41 -14.53 -16.79 20.19
C LEU A 41 -13.35 -15.87 20.54
N SER A 42 -13.62 -14.66 21.06
CA SER A 42 -12.62 -13.70 21.53
C SER A 42 -12.50 -13.63 23.06
N ALA A 43 -13.21 -14.48 23.81
CA ALA A 43 -13.14 -14.46 25.27
C ALA A 43 -11.78 -15.00 25.76
N PRO A 44 -11.11 -14.31 26.70
CA PRO A 44 -9.91 -14.85 27.31
C PRO A 44 -10.26 -16.06 28.18
N GLU A 45 -9.47 -17.12 28.07
CA GLU A 45 -9.59 -18.29 28.94
C GLU A 45 -8.67 -18.13 30.14
N VAL A 46 -9.25 -18.09 31.34
CA VAL A 46 -8.51 -17.98 32.62
C VAL A 46 -7.72 -19.25 32.83
N MET A 47 -6.50 -19.14 33.35
CA MET A 47 -5.49 -20.20 33.50
C MET A 47 -4.87 -20.73 32.20
N ASP A 48 -5.23 -20.22 31.02
CA ASP A 48 -4.49 -20.51 29.78
C ASP A 48 -3.31 -19.54 29.63
N PRO A 49 -2.04 -20.00 29.60
CA PRO A 49 -0.87 -19.14 29.51
C PRO A 49 -0.79 -18.26 28.24
N LYS A 50 -1.60 -18.54 27.21
CA LYS A 50 -1.64 -17.75 25.96
C LYS A 50 -2.70 -16.67 25.95
N THR A 51 -3.81 -16.86 26.67
CA THR A 51 -4.96 -15.95 26.64
C THR A 51 -5.23 -15.26 27.97
N ASP A 52 -4.72 -15.80 29.07
CA ASP A 52 -4.84 -15.23 30.40
C ASP A 52 -3.68 -14.24 30.66
N PRO A 53 -3.93 -12.92 30.67
CA PRO A 53 -2.95 -11.92 31.07
C PRO A 53 -2.66 -11.95 32.59
N GLY A 54 -3.22 -12.90 33.35
CA GLY A 54 -2.93 -13.20 34.75
C GLY A 54 -2.09 -14.46 34.98
N CYS A 55 -1.82 -15.27 33.95
CA CYS A 55 -1.02 -16.49 34.07
C CYS A 55 0.50 -16.21 34.01
N GLY A 56 1.25 -16.66 35.03
CA GLY A 56 2.71 -16.50 35.09
C GLY A 56 3.21 -15.16 35.64
N TYR A 57 2.33 -14.39 36.30
CA TYR A 57 2.61 -13.02 36.72
C TYR A 57 2.92 -12.83 38.21
N ASP A 58 3.37 -13.87 38.91
CA ASP A 58 3.88 -13.78 40.30
C ASP A 58 5.00 -12.72 40.45
N SER A 59 5.65 -12.35 39.34
CA SER A 59 6.72 -11.34 39.25
C SER A 59 6.30 -9.96 38.70
N ILE A 60 5.00 -9.68 38.45
CA ILE A 60 4.60 -8.29 38.10
C ILE A 60 4.68 -7.44 39.36
N HIS A 61 5.64 -6.53 39.34
CA HIS A 61 5.83 -5.52 40.36
C HIS A 61 5.34 -4.18 39.81
N SER A 62 4.59 -3.42 40.62
CA SER A 62 4.26 -2.03 40.28
C SER A 62 5.56 -1.22 40.07
N LEU A 63 5.53 -0.13 39.29
CA LEU A 63 6.73 0.71 39.10
C LEU A 63 7.37 1.10 40.44
N ASN A 64 6.55 1.42 41.45
CA ASN A 64 7.03 1.71 42.81
C ASN A 64 7.75 0.52 43.46
N SER A 65 7.33 -0.71 43.16
CA SER A 65 7.96 -1.93 43.67
C SER A 65 9.27 -2.21 42.94
N LEU A 66 9.31 -2.05 41.60
CA LEU A 66 10.51 -2.19 40.78
C LEU A 66 11.59 -1.15 41.16
N LEU A 67 11.19 0.09 41.44
CA LEU A 67 12.09 1.14 41.92
C LEU A 67 12.64 0.84 43.33
N LYS A 68 11.81 0.26 44.22
CA LYS A 68 12.23 -0.13 45.57
C LYS A 68 13.18 -1.34 45.57
N GLN A 69 12.99 -2.27 44.64
CA GLN A 69 13.84 -3.45 44.46
C GLN A 69 15.15 -3.12 43.72
N GLY A 70 15.19 -1.98 43.02
CA GLY A 70 16.35 -1.55 42.23
C GLY A 70 16.42 -2.19 40.83
N ASP A 71 15.37 -2.87 40.40
CA ASP A 71 15.29 -3.54 39.09
C ASP A 71 15.18 -2.53 37.94
N ILE A 72 14.65 -1.33 38.21
CA ILE A 72 14.64 -0.19 37.30
C ILE A 72 15.39 0.97 37.96
N PRO A 73 16.34 1.63 37.26
CA PRO A 73 17.03 2.80 37.80
C PRO A 73 16.09 4.00 37.91
N SER A 74 16.27 4.80 38.96
CA SER A 74 15.53 6.04 39.15
C SER A 74 15.86 7.05 38.04
N ALA A 75 14.84 7.74 37.50
CA ALA A 75 15.03 8.73 36.44
C ALA A 75 15.89 9.92 36.88
N ALA A 76 15.98 10.17 38.19
CA ALA A 76 16.86 11.18 38.78
C ALA A 76 18.35 10.85 38.58
N THR A 77 18.69 9.58 38.31
CA THR A 77 20.06 9.13 38.05
C THR A 77 20.43 9.12 36.56
N LEU A 78 19.47 9.42 35.68
CA LEU A 78 19.66 9.41 34.23
C LEU A 78 20.19 10.76 33.75
N ASN A 79 21.52 10.88 33.64
CA ASN A 79 22.20 12.06 33.11
C ASN A 79 23.21 11.67 32.02
N GLY A 80 23.75 12.68 31.32
CA GLY A 80 24.76 12.50 30.27
C GLY A 80 24.39 11.45 29.21
N GLN A 81 25.26 10.46 29.01
CA GLN A 81 25.10 9.44 27.97
C GLN A 81 23.89 8.52 28.21
N ALA A 82 23.57 8.19 29.47
CA ALA A 82 22.45 7.31 29.79
C ALA A 82 21.11 7.94 29.40
N LEU A 83 20.98 9.26 29.55
CA LEU A 83 19.81 10.02 29.12
C LEU A 83 19.65 10.00 27.58
N ILE A 84 20.76 10.18 26.86
CA ILE A 84 20.80 10.12 25.38
C ILE A 84 20.39 8.72 24.89
N ASP A 85 20.91 7.67 25.51
CA ASP A 85 20.58 6.28 25.15
C ASP A 85 19.08 6.00 25.33
N ILE A 86 18.48 6.46 26.42
CA ILE A 86 17.04 6.29 26.66
C ILE A 86 16.19 7.08 25.66
N MET A 87 16.55 8.34 25.35
CA MET A 87 15.82 9.13 24.35
C MET A 87 15.84 8.44 22.97
N ASP A 88 16.98 7.89 22.56
CA ASP A 88 17.13 7.23 21.26
C ASP A 88 16.39 5.87 21.22
N ILE A 89 16.38 5.13 22.33
CA ILE A 89 15.58 3.91 22.46
C ILE A 89 14.10 4.23 22.36
N ILE A 90 13.62 5.27 23.06
CA ILE A 90 12.22 5.71 22.98
C ILE A 90 11.87 6.09 21.54
N LEU A 91 12.72 6.85 20.85
CA LEU A 91 12.52 7.19 19.44
C LEU A 91 12.45 5.95 18.55
N SER A 92 13.34 4.96 18.76
CA SER A 92 13.31 3.70 18.01
C SER A 92 12.00 2.93 18.24
N LYS A 93 11.50 2.90 19.49
CA LYS A 93 10.24 2.26 19.86
C LYS A 93 9.02 2.99 19.31
N GLU A 94 9.06 4.32 19.30
CA GLU A 94 8.05 5.13 18.63
C GLU A 94 8.05 4.87 17.13
N LEU A 95 9.22 4.75 16.51
CA LEU A 95 9.34 4.42 15.09
C LEU A 95 8.69 3.06 14.79
N GLN A 96 8.92 2.05 15.63
CA GLN A 96 8.24 0.76 15.52
C GLN A 96 6.72 0.92 15.63
N TYR A 97 6.23 1.70 16.58
CA TYR A 97 4.80 1.99 16.67
C TYR A 97 4.25 2.67 15.40
N LEU A 98 4.95 3.67 14.87
CA LEU A 98 4.58 4.35 13.63
C LEU A 98 4.66 3.44 12.39
N GLN A 99 5.44 2.36 12.47
CA GLN A 99 5.51 1.28 11.46
C GLN A 99 4.36 0.27 11.57
N GLY A 100 3.45 0.42 12.54
CA GLY A 100 2.28 -0.44 12.73
C GLY A 100 2.46 -1.54 13.77
N TYR A 101 3.58 -1.58 14.49
CA TYR A 101 3.74 -2.50 15.63
C TYR A 101 2.87 -2.05 16.81
N SER A 102 2.49 -3.00 17.68
CA SER A 102 1.65 -2.72 18.85
C SER A 102 2.32 -1.70 19.79
N LEU A 103 1.54 -0.75 20.31
CA LEU A 103 2.03 0.25 21.26
C LEU A 103 2.60 -0.37 22.55
N THR A 104 2.11 -1.56 22.94
CA THR A 104 2.58 -2.36 24.08
C THR A 104 4.00 -2.90 23.90
N ALA A 105 4.35 -3.36 22.70
CA ALA A 105 5.71 -3.77 22.34
C ALA A 105 6.63 -2.56 21.98
N GLY A 106 6.02 -1.41 21.68
CA GLY A 106 6.68 -0.14 21.34
C GLY A 106 6.88 0.75 22.56
N CYS A 107 6.32 1.98 22.52
CA CYS A 107 6.55 3.02 23.53
C CYS A 107 6.24 2.58 24.97
N LEU A 108 5.20 1.76 25.20
CA LEU A 108 4.79 1.36 26.55
C LEU A 108 5.74 0.38 27.24
N SER A 109 6.76 -0.11 26.52
CA SER A 109 7.87 -0.83 27.15
C SER A 109 8.68 0.07 28.10
N PHE A 110 8.57 1.40 27.98
CA PHE A 110 9.16 2.36 28.91
C PHE A 110 8.21 2.64 30.10
N PRO A 111 8.49 2.15 31.32
CA PRO A 111 7.50 2.12 32.41
C PRO A 111 7.09 3.49 32.95
N TYR A 112 7.91 4.52 32.73
CA TYR A 112 7.62 5.88 33.19
C TYR A 112 6.44 6.54 32.46
N PHE A 113 6.00 6.02 31.29
CA PHE A 113 4.78 6.50 30.64
C PHE A 113 3.50 6.27 31.47
N PHE A 114 3.53 5.34 32.43
CA PHE A 114 2.43 5.10 33.37
C PHE A 114 2.47 6.01 34.61
N ARG A 115 3.58 6.73 34.83
CA ARG A 115 3.83 7.62 35.97
C ARG A 115 4.59 8.87 35.53
N MET A 116 3.95 9.64 34.64
CA MET A 116 4.50 10.90 34.12
C MET A 116 4.64 11.95 35.23
N ASP A 117 3.79 11.88 36.27
CA ASP A 117 3.91 12.65 37.51
C ASP A 117 5.28 12.45 38.17
N LEU A 118 5.67 11.19 38.39
CA LEU A 118 6.94 10.84 39.01
C LEU A 118 8.12 11.21 38.11
N LEU A 119 7.98 11.02 36.79
CA LEU A 119 9.02 11.40 35.84
C LEU A 119 9.28 12.90 35.86
N LYS A 120 8.23 13.72 35.97
CA LYS A 120 8.33 15.18 36.06
C LYS A 120 9.10 15.63 37.30
N GLU A 121 8.84 15.00 38.44
CA GLU A 121 9.55 15.28 39.70
C GLU A 121 11.02 14.88 39.64
N GLN A 122 11.34 13.76 38.97
CA GLN A 122 12.69 13.19 38.95
C GLN A 122 13.58 13.75 37.85
N ASN A 123 13.03 14.04 36.66
CA ASN A 123 13.79 14.43 35.48
C ASN A 123 12.93 15.23 34.50
N PHE A 124 12.93 16.55 34.66
CA PHE A 124 12.16 17.47 33.82
C PHE A 124 12.49 17.35 32.32
N VAL A 125 13.76 17.14 31.97
CA VAL A 125 14.21 17.04 30.58
C VAL A 125 13.64 15.79 29.90
N LEU A 126 13.75 14.64 30.56
CA LEU A 126 13.18 13.38 30.07
C LEU A 126 11.65 13.42 30.06
N HIS A 127 11.03 14.06 31.05
CA HIS A 127 9.60 14.31 31.08
C HIS A 127 9.12 15.07 29.85
N ALA A 128 9.75 16.21 29.52
CA ALA A 128 9.38 17.02 28.36
C ALA A 128 9.48 16.20 27.06
N TYR A 129 10.56 15.42 26.90
CA TYR A 129 10.73 14.51 25.76
C TYR A 129 9.62 13.47 25.67
N CYS A 130 9.32 12.76 26.78
CA CYS A 130 8.29 11.74 26.84
C CYS A 130 6.89 12.32 26.60
N ARG A 131 6.62 13.53 27.11
CA ARG A 131 5.37 14.25 26.87
C ARG A 131 5.17 14.54 25.37
N GLY A 132 6.23 14.92 24.66
CA GLY A 132 6.22 15.06 23.21
C GLY A 132 5.89 13.74 22.48
N VAL A 133 6.42 12.61 22.95
CA VAL A 133 6.11 11.28 22.41
C VAL A 133 4.64 10.91 22.65
N VAL A 134 4.12 11.10 23.87
CA VAL A 134 2.70 10.88 24.19
C VAL A 134 1.81 11.68 23.25
N ARG A 135 2.12 12.97 23.05
CA ARG A 135 1.35 13.82 22.14
C ARG A 135 1.44 13.35 20.69
N THR A 136 2.61 12.90 20.25
CA THR A 136 2.78 12.32 18.91
C THR A 136 1.86 11.10 18.74
N VAL A 137 1.86 10.18 19.71
CA VAL A 137 0.99 8.99 19.72
C VAL A 137 -0.48 9.39 19.65
N GLU A 138 -0.92 10.38 20.43
CA GLU A 138 -2.30 10.90 20.40
C GLU A 138 -2.68 11.51 19.05
N LEU A 139 -1.79 12.32 18.47
CA LEU A 139 -2.03 12.94 17.17
C LEU A 139 -2.16 11.90 16.06
N VAL A 140 -1.28 10.90 16.05
CA VAL A 140 -1.36 9.78 15.10
C VAL A 140 -2.62 8.97 15.32
N MET A 141 -2.96 8.64 16.57
CA MET A 141 -4.23 7.97 16.91
C MET A 141 -5.44 8.74 16.39
N ARG A 142 -5.46 10.05 16.59
CA ARG A 142 -6.54 10.91 16.09
C ARG A 142 -6.57 10.93 14.57
N ALA A 143 -5.44 11.01 13.89
CA ALA A 143 -5.35 10.92 12.44
C ALA A 143 -5.84 9.55 11.92
N VAL A 144 -5.47 8.45 12.58
CA VAL A 144 -5.90 7.10 12.23
C VAL A 144 -7.41 6.94 12.42
N VAL A 145 -7.96 7.39 13.56
CA VAL A 145 -9.40 7.29 13.86
C VAL A 145 -10.24 8.20 12.95
N THR A 146 -9.69 9.33 12.50
CA THR A 146 -10.38 10.25 11.58
C THR A 146 -10.24 9.83 10.10
N THR A 147 -9.25 8.99 9.79
CA THR A 147 -9.11 8.39 8.45
C THR A 147 -9.89 7.07 8.40
N ARG A 148 -10.29 6.61 7.20
CA ARG A 148 -11.00 5.32 7.04
C ARG A 148 -10.09 4.09 7.26
N ILE A 149 -8.93 4.26 7.89
CA ILE A 149 -7.93 3.23 8.19
C ILE A 149 -8.54 2.24 9.20
N ARG A 150 -8.32 0.95 9.01
CA ARG A 150 -8.86 -0.07 9.93
C ARG A 150 -7.99 -0.14 11.18
N SER A 151 -8.55 0.32 12.28
CA SER A 151 -7.93 0.42 13.59
C SER A 151 -7.76 -0.95 14.25
N ASP A 152 -7.13 -1.93 13.61
CA ASP A 152 -6.72 -3.24 14.21
C ASP A 152 -5.85 -4.02 13.19
N GLU A 153 -5.91 -3.66 11.90
CA GLU A 153 -5.16 -4.30 10.81
C GLU A 153 -3.95 -3.47 10.38
N GLU A 154 -4.08 -2.14 10.36
CA GLU A 154 -3.03 -1.21 9.90
C GLU A 154 -2.38 -0.43 11.03
N PHE A 155 -3.11 -0.32 12.15
CA PHE A 155 -2.69 0.40 13.33
C PHE A 155 -3.49 -0.14 14.50
N VAL A 156 -2.82 -0.61 15.56
CA VAL A 156 -3.49 -1.13 16.75
C VAL A 156 -3.88 0.06 17.63
N PRO A 157 -5.17 0.44 17.68
CA PRO A 157 -5.65 1.56 18.45
C PRO A 157 -5.52 1.23 19.93
N TRP A 158 -5.27 2.26 20.70
CA TRP A 158 -5.01 2.09 22.09
C TRP A 158 -6.20 2.46 22.99
N ILE A 159 -6.39 1.62 24.01
CA ILE A 159 -7.38 1.78 25.08
C ILE A 159 -6.61 2.13 26.39
N LYS A 160 -6.42 3.43 26.62
CA LYS A 160 -6.46 4.12 27.93
C LYS A 160 -5.53 3.62 29.08
N GLY A 161 -4.22 3.89 28.98
CA GLY A 161 -3.18 3.55 29.99
C GLY A 161 -2.00 4.54 30.22
N MET A 162 -1.79 5.56 29.40
CA MET A 162 -0.74 6.58 29.51
C MET A 162 -1.40 7.75 30.21
N GLN A 163 -0.70 8.34 31.17
CA GLN A 163 -1.17 9.57 31.80
C GLN A 163 -1.08 10.69 30.78
N THR A 164 -2.23 11.10 30.25
CA THR A 164 -2.34 12.26 29.37
C THR A 164 -2.80 13.47 30.18
N ASP A 165 -2.32 14.66 29.81
CA ASP A 165 -2.81 15.92 30.35
C ASP A 165 -3.78 16.52 29.31
N PRO A 166 -5.10 16.30 29.46
CA PRO A 166 -6.08 16.64 28.44
C PRO A 166 -6.21 18.15 28.20
N ASP A 167 -5.76 18.98 29.14
CA ASP A 167 -5.87 20.43 29.09
C ASP A 167 -4.65 21.11 28.46
N ALA A 168 -3.58 20.35 28.21
CA ALA A 168 -2.35 20.89 27.65
C ALA A 168 -2.45 21.12 26.13
N THR A 169 -2.11 22.33 25.69
CA THR A 169 -2.09 22.65 24.25
C THR A 169 -0.79 22.17 23.60
N GLU A 170 -0.82 21.92 22.28
CA GLU A 170 0.39 21.57 21.53
C GLU A 170 1.47 22.65 21.68
N GLU A 171 1.10 23.93 21.68
CA GLU A 171 2.03 25.05 21.88
C GLU A 171 2.75 24.95 23.22
N GLN A 172 2.03 24.65 24.30
CA GLN A 172 2.63 24.49 25.63
C GLN A 172 3.65 23.35 25.66
N ILE A 173 3.38 22.24 24.97
CA ILE A 173 4.30 21.11 24.88
C ILE A 173 5.53 21.46 24.03
N LEU A 174 5.34 22.19 22.92
CA LEU A 174 6.44 22.67 22.07
C LEU A 174 7.34 23.66 22.81
N ASP A 175 6.76 24.55 23.62
CA ASP A 175 7.49 25.51 24.45
C ASP A 175 8.24 24.80 25.58
N GLU A 176 7.63 23.78 26.21
CA GLU A 176 8.29 22.95 27.24
C GLU A 176 9.50 22.19 26.67
N LEU A 177 9.38 21.65 25.45
CA LEU A 177 10.49 20.98 24.76
C LEU A 177 11.64 21.95 24.45
N GLU A 178 11.33 23.19 24.05
CA GLU A 178 12.36 24.22 23.80
C GLU A 178 13.02 24.67 25.11
N GLU A 179 12.25 24.83 26.18
CA GLU A 179 12.80 25.20 27.49
C GLU A 179 13.69 24.09 28.07
N ALA A 180 13.27 22.83 27.94
CA ALA A 180 14.11 21.68 28.27
C ALA A 180 15.39 21.65 27.41
N ALA A 181 15.32 22.04 26.13
CA ALA A 181 16.49 22.11 25.27
C ALA A 181 17.49 23.20 25.68
N ARG A 182 16.99 24.36 26.14
CA ARG A 182 17.85 25.46 26.63
C ARG A 182 18.54 25.14 27.95
N THR A 183 17.88 24.37 28.79
CA THR A 183 18.37 23.97 30.12
C THR A 183 19.13 22.64 30.12
N ALA A 184 19.25 21.99 28.95
CA ALA A 184 19.92 20.71 28.81
C ALA A 184 21.42 20.80 29.13
N GLU A 185 21.94 19.82 29.86
CA GLU A 185 23.34 19.74 30.28
C GLU A 185 24.32 19.49 29.12
N SER A 186 23.83 19.02 27.97
CA SER A 186 24.66 18.76 26.79
C SER A 186 23.96 19.13 25.49
N GLU A 187 24.75 19.56 24.50
CA GLU A 187 24.24 19.89 23.16
C GLU A 187 23.57 18.69 22.48
N ALA A 188 24.07 17.47 22.73
CA ALA A 188 23.47 16.25 22.20
C ALA A 188 22.04 15.99 22.72
N VAL A 189 21.78 16.34 23.99
CA VAL A 189 20.43 16.27 24.59
C VAL A 189 19.55 17.40 24.04
N ALA A 190 20.09 18.62 23.92
CA ALA A 190 19.37 19.76 23.34
C ALA A 190 18.91 19.48 21.90
N ILE A 191 19.79 18.90 21.06
CA ILE A 191 19.48 18.51 19.68
C ILE A 191 18.31 17.51 19.62
N ARG A 192 18.25 16.52 20.52
CA ARG A 192 17.15 15.53 20.55
C ARG A 192 15.82 16.14 20.94
N LEU A 193 15.82 17.10 21.87
CA LEU A 193 14.63 17.85 22.28
C LEU A 193 14.14 18.77 21.17
N ARG A 194 15.05 19.47 20.49
CA ARG A 194 14.72 20.29 19.31
C ARG A 194 14.20 19.44 18.16
N PHE A 195 14.80 18.29 17.90
CA PHE A 195 14.28 17.33 16.92
C PHE A 195 12.85 16.90 17.28
N ARG A 196 12.61 16.53 18.54
CA ARG A 196 11.28 16.15 19.03
C ARG A 196 10.26 17.27 18.83
N ARG A 197 10.65 18.52 19.13
CA ARG A 197 9.84 19.72 18.92
C ARG A 197 9.48 19.90 17.46
N GLU A 198 10.46 19.88 16.56
CA GLU A 198 10.21 20.07 15.12
C GLU A 198 9.39 18.92 14.52
N PHE A 199 9.64 17.68 14.94
CA PHE A 199 8.86 16.52 14.52
C PHE A 199 7.39 16.62 14.95
N LEU A 200 7.14 16.98 16.21
CA LEU A 200 5.77 17.17 16.72
C LEU A 200 5.07 18.34 16.01
N ASN A 201 5.79 19.43 15.75
CA ASN A 201 5.26 20.59 15.04
C ASN A 201 4.89 20.26 13.58
N ALA A 202 5.76 19.54 12.87
CA ALA A 202 5.48 19.05 11.51
C ALA A 202 4.24 18.16 11.51
N LEU A 203 4.15 17.21 12.44
CA LEU A 203 3.01 16.30 12.54
C LEU A 203 1.70 17.05 12.82
N LYS A 204 1.71 17.98 13.77
CA LYS A 204 0.57 18.85 14.08
C LYS A 204 0.10 19.61 12.84
N LEU A 205 1.03 20.23 12.10
CA LEU A 205 0.71 21.02 10.92
C LEU A 205 0.21 20.14 9.77
N PHE A 206 0.73 18.92 9.60
CA PHE A 206 0.20 17.98 8.59
C PHE A 206 -1.20 17.47 8.92
N ILE A 207 -1.52 17.24 10.20
CA ILE A 207 -2.81 16.67 10.62
C ILE A 207 -3.90 17.74 10.68
N PHE A 208 -3.59 18.92 11.22
CA PHE A 208 -4.60 19.96 11.44
C PHE A 208 -4.51 21.12 10.46
N GLY A 209 -3.44 21.22 9.67
CA GLY A 209 -3.25 22.26 8.68
C GLY A 209 -4.39 22.28 7.67
N ARG A 210 -4.92 23.48 7.42
CA ARG A 210 -6.02 23.69 6.47
C ARG A 210 -5.61 24.60 5.32
N SER A 211 -4.48 25.27 5.47
CA SER A 211 -3.98 26.27 4.53
C SER A 211 -2.68 25.81 3.88
N LYS A 212 -2.37 26.41 2.72
CA LYS A 212 -1.08 26.19 2.05
C LYS A 212 0.10 26.56 2.96
N SER A 213 -0.03 27.63 3.75
CA SER A 213 0.98 28.06 4.71
C SER A 213 1.23 27.03 5.81
N ASP A 214 0.21 26.28 6.23
CA ASP A 214 0.40 25.21 7.22
C ASP A 214 1.24 24.07 6.63
N VAL A 215 1.00 23.72 5.36
CA VAL A 215 1.78 22.69 4.64
C VAL A 215 3.22 23.15 4.42
N GLU A 216 3.42 24.41 4.02
CA GLU A 216 4.77 24.99 3.88
C GLU A 216 5.51 25.03 5.23
N GLY A 217 4.80 25.36 6.32
CA GLY A 217 5.33 25.28 7.67
C GLY A 217 5.68 23.85 8.09
N ALA A 218 4.84 22.87 7.74
CA ALA A 218 5.08 21.46 8.02
C ALA A 218 6.32 20.94 7.28
N CYS A 219 6.49 21.30 6.00
CA CYS A 219 7.69 21.00 5.22
C CYS A 219 8.92 21.64 5.86
N SER A 220 8.84 22.93 6.23
CA SER A 220 9.97 23.64 6.87
C SER A 220 10.38 22.99 8.19
N ALA A 221 9.42 22.60 9.03
CA ALA A 221 9.68 21.87 10.27
C ALA A 221 10.26 20.48 10.01
N SER A 222 9.83 19.80 8.94
CA SER A 222 10.38 18.50 8.53
C SER A 222 11.83 18.62 8.04
N ASP A 223 12.13 19.66 7.27
CA ASP A 223 13.49 19.95 6.82
C ASP A 223 14.40 20.26 8.02
N ALA A 224 13.95 21.09 8.96
CA ALA A 224 14.67 21.37 10.21
C ALA A 224 14.90 20.10 11.05
N ALA A 225 13.89 19.24 11.19
CA ALA A 225 14.03 17.95 11.88
C ALA A 225 15.04 17.04 11.16
N SER A 226 15.03 17.00 9.83
CA SER A 226 15.97 16.24 9.01
C SER A 226 17.40 16.76 9.14
N GLU A 227 17.60 18.07 9.15
CA GLU A 227 18.91 18.69 9.39
C GLU A 227 19.45 18.32 10.78
N LEU A 228 18.60 18.34 11.81
CA LEU A 228 18.96 17.93 13.17
C LEU A 228 19.37 16.45 13.21
N LEU A 229 18.62 15.56 12.55
CA LEU A 229 18.96 14.13 12.46
C LEU A 229 20.31 13.88 11.75
N ASN A 230 20.62 14.68 10.74
CA ASN A 230 21.87 14.59 9.97
C ASN A 230 23.04 15.33 10.63
N SER A 231 22.81 16.03 11.74
CA SER A 231 23.85 16.80 12.43
C SER A 231 24.86 15.91 13.16
N ALA A 232 26.10 16.39 13.30
CA ALA A 232 27.16 15.67 13.99
C ALA A 232 26.84 15.38 15.47
N GLY A 233 25.98 16.17 16.12
CA GLY A 233 25.55 15.95 17.51
C GLY A 233 24.43 14.90 17.66
N TYR A 234 23.78 14.54 16.55
CA TYR A 234 22.84 13.42 16.48
C TYR A 234 23.55 12.14 16.02
N ALA A 235 24.52 12.26 15.12
CA ALA A 235 25.32 11.16 14.62
C ALA A 235 26.03 10.41 15.75
N ARG A 236 25.85 9.09 15.80
CA ARG A 236 26.54 8.20 16.73
C ARG A 236 27.75 7.55 16.06
N THR A 237 28.86 7.46 16.77
CA THR A 237 30.03 6.65 16.38
C THR A 237 29.96 5.21 16.89
N VAL A 238 29.09 4.94 17.87
CA VAL A 238 28.87 3.63 18.50
C VAL A 238 27.36 3.46 18.72
N GLU A 239 26.82 2.28 18.41
CA GLU A 239 25.42 1.96 18.71
C GLU A 239 25.13 2.14 20.21
N PRO A 240 23.94 2.65 20.61
CA PRO A 240 23.56 2.71 22.02
C PRO A 240 23.78 1.35 22.69
N VAL A 241 24.38 1.35 23.88
CA VAL A 241 24.59 0.12 24.65
C VAL A 241 23.23 -0.43 25.03
N GLN A 242 22.77 -1.41 24.26
CA GLN A 242 21.51 -2.09 24.50
C GLN A 242 21.71 -3.10 25.65
N ASP A 243 21.03 -2.89 26.78
CA ASP A 243 20.86 -3.95 27.77
C ASP A 243 20.03 -5.08 27.13
N SER A 244 20.61 -6.28 27.05
CA SER A 244 20.08 -7.48 26.39
C SER A 244 18.72 -7.97 26.92
N ARG A 245 18.20 -7.36 28.00
CA ARG A 245 16.84 -7.60 28.51
C ARG A 245 15.74 -6.87 27.72
N PHE A 246 16.08 -5.93 26.83
CA PHE A 246 15.09 -5.00 26.22
C PHE A 246 14.94 -5.06 24.68
N PHE A 247 15.03 -6.27 24.11
CA PHE A 247 14.54 -6.66 22.76
C PHE A 247 15.41 -6.31 21.52
N ARG A 248 15.09 -7.02 20.41
CA ARG A 248 15.79 -7.16 19.10
C ARG A 248 15.08 -6.42 17.94
N SER A 249 15.66 -6.43 16.73
CA SER A 249 15.72 -5.34 15.73
C SER A 249 15.08 -5.55 14.31
N VAL A 250 15.00 -4.41 13.55
CA VAL A 250 14.93 -4.10 12.05
C VAL A 250 13.57 -4.05 11.26
N PRO A 251 13.41 -3.31 10.10
CA PRO A 251 12.52 -2.11 9.93
C PRO A 251 11.62 -2.06 8.63
N TYR A 252 10.73 -1.05 8.46
CA TYR A 252 10.52 -0.23 7.21
C TYR A 252 9.33 0.78 7.34
N ILE A 253 9.49 2.02 6.86
CA ILE A 253 8.44 3.05 6.71
C ILE A 253 8.25 3.35 5.23
N GLU A 254 7.03 3.15 4.72
CA GLU A 254 6.30 3.98 3.73
C GLU A 254 5.09 3.19 3.21
N SER A 255 4.10 3.04 4.10
CA SER A 255 2.77 2.45 3.89
C SER A 255 1.76 3.49 3.38
N VAL A 256 2.20 4.46 2.60
CA VAL A 256 1.42 5.68 2.32
C VAL A 256 0.29 5.31 1.34
N LEU A 257 -0.95 4.99 1.71
CA LEU A 257 -1.73 5.29 2.92
C LEU A 257 -2.66 4.12 3.34
N CYS A 258 -2.34 2.90 2.92
CA CYS A 258 -2.93 1.63 3.36
C CYS A 258 -1.92 0.49 3.16
N ASN A 259 -2.03 -0.60 3.90
CA ASN A 259 -1.33 -1.83 3.57
C ASN A 259 -1.74 -2.31 2.15
N ARG A 260 -0.85 -3.00 1.42
CA ARG A 260 -1.08 -3.35 0.00
C ARG A 260 -2.31 -4.23 -0.21
N GLY A 261 -2.61 -5.11 0.75
CA GLY A 261 -3.81 -5.95 0.75
C GLY A 261 -5.12 -5.15 0.86
N LEU A 262 -5.13 -4.12 1.69
CA LEU A 262 -6.27 -3.23 1.87
C LEU A 262 -6.41 -2.27 0.69
N ALA A 263 -5.30 -1.77 0.13
CA ALA A 263 -5.32 -1.03 -1.12
C ALA A 263 -6.00 -1.86 -2.22
N HIS A 264 -5.59 -3.12 -2.38
CA HIS A 264 -6.21 -4.07 -3.30
C HIS A 264 -7.71 -4.24 -3.02
N ARG A 265 -8.11 -4.52 -1.77
CA ARG A 265 -9.51 -4.69 -1.37
C ARG A 265 -10.37 -3.44 -1.60
N ARG A 266 -9.84 -2.25 -1.30
CA ARG A 266 -10.55 -0.97 -1.50
C ARG A 266 -10.79 -0.70 -2.98
N LEU A 267 -9.79 -0.95 -3.84
CA LEU A 267 -9.94 -0.82 -5.28
C LEU A 267 -11.00 -1.79 -5.82
N MET A 268 -11.00 -3.05 -5.37
CA MET A 268 -12.05 -4.01 -5.75
C MET A 268 -13.44 -3.52 -5.34
N ASN A 269 -13.59 -2.97 -4.13
CA ASN A 269 -14.87 -2.45 -3.64
C ASN A 269 -15.30 -1.15 -4.33
N SER A 270 -14.37 -0.34 -4.83
CA SER A 270 -14.69 0.90 -5.56
C SER A 270 -15.15 0.64 -6.99
N MET A 271 -14.85 -0.53 -7.56
CA MET A 271 -15.18 -0.84 -8.96
C MET A 271 -16.65 -0.64 -9.31
N LYS A 272 -17.58 -1.03 -8.43
CA LYS A 272 -19.01 -0.82 -8.66
C LYS A 272 -19.34 0.66 -8.94
N HIS A 273 -18.87 1.55 -8.08
CA HIS A 273 -19.10 3.00 -8.22
C HIS A 273 -18.38 3.58 -9.45
N LEU A 274 -17.23 3.02 -9.81
CA LEU A 274 -16.48 3.44 -11.00
C LEU A 274 -17.18 3.00 -12.29
N CYS A 275 -17.80 1.82 -12.31
CA CYS A 275 -18.64 1.37 -13.41
C CYS A 275 -19.90 2.24 -13.55
N GLU A 276 -20.55 2.61 -12.44
CA GLU A 276 -21.65 3.57 -12.43
C GLU A 276 -21.21 4.95 -12.97
N LEU A 277 -20.02 5.43 -12.57
CA LEU A 277 -19.44 6.67 -13.11
C LEU A 277 -19.21 6.58 -14.62
N GLN A 278 -18.70 5.44 -15.10
CA GLN A 278 -18.51 5.18 -16.53
C GLN A 278 -19.86 5.26 -17.27
N GLU A 279 -20.92 4.62 -16.78
CA GLU A 279 -22.25 4.67 -17.38
C GLU A 279 -22.84 6.10 -17.39
N VAL A 280 -22.74 6.81 -16.26
CA VAL A 280 -23.20 8.20 -16.16
C VAL A 280 -22.40 9.11 -17.10
N SER A 281 -21.10 8.87 -17.28
CA SER A 281 -20.28 9.67 -18.20
C SER A 281 -20.73 9.51 -19.66
N TYR A 282 -21.10 8.31 -20.09
CA TYR A 282 -21.62 8.06 -21.44
C TYR A 282 -22.96 8.75 -21.69
N THR A 283 -23.88 8.62 -20.74
CA THR A 283 -25.20 9.27 -20.83
C THR A 283 -25.05 10.79 -20.82
N THR A 284 -24.19 11.33 -19.95
CA THR A 284 -23.93 12.77 -19.84
C THR A 284 -23.31 13.32 -21.11
N ASP A 285 -22.24 12.71 -21.64
CA ASP A 285 -21.64 13.16 -22.90
C ASP A 285 -22.65 13.08 -24.06
N SER A 286 -23.47 12.03 -24.10
CA SER A 286 -24.52 11.87 -25.11
C SER A 286 -25.61 12.94 -25.00
N SER A 287 -26.09 13.24 -23.80
CA SER A 287 -27.13 14.24 -23.56
C SER A 287 -26.64 15.66 -23.80
N ILE A 288 -25.44 15.99 -23.31
CA ILE A 288 -24.75 17.26 -23.61
C ILE A 288 -24.67 17.40 -25.14
N PHE A 289 -24.14 16.39 -25.84
CA PHE A 289 -24.00 16.45 -27.29
C PHE A 289 -25.34 16.65 -28.02
N LEU A 290 -26.36 15.84 -27.71
CA LEU A 290 -27.68 15.94 -28.34
C LEU A 290 -28.34 17.31 -28.10
N SER A 291 -28.06 17.96 -26.98
CA SER A 291 -28.58 19.31 -26.69
C SER A 291 -27.93 20.43 -27.51
N PHE A 292 -26.71 20.21 -28.03
CA PHE A 292 -25.93 21.24 -28.73
C PHE A 292 -25.94 21.13 -30.27
N VAL A 293 -26.67 20.17 -30.85
CA VAL A 293 -26.64 19.90 -32.30
C VAL A 293 -28.04 19.91 -32.96
N PRO A 294 -28.72 21.06 -33.06
CA PRO A 294 -29.77 21.21 -34.06
C PRO A 294 -29.14 21.46 -35.44
N GLY A 295 -29.15 20.45 -36.32
CA GLY A 295 -28.93 20.63 -37.76
C GLY A 295 -27.54 20.32 -38.35
N VAL A 296 -26.68 19.56 -37.67
CA VAL A 296 -25.42 19.05 -38.28
C VAL A 296 -25.70 17.78 -39.10
N GLU A 297 -25.08 17.66 -40.28
CA GLU A 297 -25.17 16.46 -41.11
C GLU A 297 -24.69 15.21 -40.34
N ARG A 298 -25.42 14.09 -40.50
CA ARG A 298 -25.16 12.82 -39.78
C ARG A 298 -23.71 12.34 -39.86
N ASN A 299 -23.01 12.60 -40.97
CA ASN A 299 -21.64 12.16 -41.17
C ASN A 299 -20.64 12.94 -40.29
N MET A 300 -20.83 14.25 -40.11
CA MET A 300 -20.05 15.05 -39.16
C MET A 300 -20.41 14.71 -37.70
N CYS A 301 -21.66 14.37 -37.42
CA CYS A 301 -22.07 13.96 -36.06
C CYS A 301 -21.28 12.74 -35.57
N ASN A 302 -21.03 11.73 -36.41
CA ASN A 302 -20.29 10.53 -36.01
C ASN A 302 -18.81 10.81 -35.70
N ASP A 303 -18.16 11.66 -36.49
CA ASP A 303 -16.75 12.03 -36.26
C ASP A 303 -16.58 12.96 -35.05
N VAL A 304 -17.57 13.82 -34.78
CA VAL A 304 -17.57 14.70 -33.61
C VAL A 304 -17.94 13.92 -32.34
N LEU A 305 -18.90 12.99 -32.40
CA LEU A 305 -19.23 12.06 -31.31
C LEU A 305 -18.03 11.23 -30.88
N ARG A 306 -17.23 10.71 -31.83
CA ARG A 306 -15.99 9.98 -31.50
C ARG A 306 -14.94 10.84 -30.77
N ARG A 307 -15.04 12.17 -30.84
CA ARG A 307 -13.99 13.11 -30.42
C ARG A 307 -14.41 14.04 -29.26
N MET A 308 -15.70 14.08 -28.89
CA MET A 308 -16.24 14.90 -27.78
C MET A 308 -16.56 14.12 -26.50
N LEU A 309 -16.25 12.82 -26.45
CA LEU A 309 -16.43 11.95 -25.28
C LEU A 309 -15.40 12.21 -24.18
N VAL A 310 -15.12 13.47 -23.81
CA VAL A 310 -14.01 13.78 -22.88
C VAL A 310 -14.27 13.18 -21.50
N LEU A 311 -15.51 13.27 -20.98
CA LEU A 311 -15.85 12.67 -19.70
C LEU A 311 -15.81 11.15 -19.77
N SER A 312 -16.31 10.57 -20.85
CA SER A 312 -16.29 9.11 -21.03
C SER A 312 -14.87 8.57 -21.21
N LEU A 313 -14.01 9.25 -21.98
CA LEU A 313 -12.60 8.88 -22.14
C LEU A 313 -11.83 9.01 -20.83
N TYR A 314 -12.11 10.05 -20.03
CA TYR A 314 -11.55 10.20 -18.69
C TYR A 314 -12.03 9.10 -17.74
N ALA A 315 -13.34 8.84 -17.68
CA ALA A 315 -13.91 7.80 -16.84
C ALA A 315 -13.38 6.42 -17.22
N ASN A 316 -13.31 6.11 -18.53
CA ASN A 316 -12.68 4.90 -19.04
C ASN A 316 -11.21 4.80 -18.62
N GLN A 317 -10.45 5.89 -18.75
CA GLN A 317 -9.05 5.90 -18.34
C GLN A 317 -8.91 5.59 -16.85
N HIS A 318 -9.76 6.20 -16.03
CA HIS A 318 -9.73 6.02 -14.59
C HIS A 318 -10.12 4.59 -14.19
N VAL A 319 -11.19 4.04 -14.77
CA VAL A 319 -11.61 2.65 -14.58
C VAL A 319 -10.50 1.70 -14.98
N LEU A 320 -9.94 1.84 -16.19
CA LEU A 320 -8.87 0.98 -16.69
C LEU A 320 -7.61 1.06 -15.82
N ARG A 321 -7.27 2.26 -15.34
CA ARG A 321 -6.16 2.44 -14.40
C ARG A 321 -6.40 1.67 -13.11
N VAL A 322 -7.62 1.69 -12.57
CA VAL A 322 -7.98 0.92 -11.38
C VAL A 322 -7.94 -0.59 -11.67
N VAL A 323 -8.41 -1.04 -12.83
CA VAL A 323 -8.29 -2.45 -13.25
C VAL A 323 -6.82 -2.90 -13.30
N GLU A 324 -5.96 -2.10 -13.92
CA GLU A 324 -4.51 -2.37 -13.96
C GLU A 324 -3.94 -2.49 -12.55
N GLN A 325 -4.31 -1.60 -11.63
CA GLN A 325 -3.83 -1.64 -10.25
C GLN A 325 -4.35 -2.86 -9.49
N ILE A 326 -5.62 -3.25 -9.68
CA ILE A 326 -6.18 -4.47 -9.08
C ILE A 326 -5.38 -5.69 -9.55
N VAL A 327 -5.19 -5.86 -10.86
CA VAL A 327 -4.45 -7.00 -11.41
C VAL A 327 -2.99 -6.97 -10.96
N SER A 328 -2.33 -5.81 -11.00
CA SER A 328 -0.94 -5.62 -10.56
C SER A 328 -0.75 -5.97 -9.08
N LEU A 329 -1.64 -5.52 -8.20
CA LEU A 329 -1.60 -5.85 -6.78
C LEU A 329 -1.94 -7.33 -6.53
N THR A 330 -2.83 -7.92 -7.32
CA THR A 330 -3.15 -9.36 -7.23
C THR A 330 -1.93 -10.21 -7.57
N LEU A 331 -1.15 -9.80 -8.58
CA LEU A 331 0.13 -10.43 -8.95
C LEU A 331 1.17 -10.24 -7.86
N GLU A 332 1.34 -9.02 -7.37
CA GLU A 332 2.32 -8.70 -6.33
C GLU A 332 2.07 -9.42 -4.99
N LEU A 333 0.80 -9.59 -4.63
CA LEU A 333 0.39 -10.27 -3.40
C LEU A 333 0.33 -11.80 -3.56
N ASP A 334 0.80 -12.34 -4.70
CA ASP A 334 0.78 -13.77 -5.04
C ASP A 334 -0.61 -14.40 -4.88
N LEU A 335 -1.66 -13.64 -5.18
CA LEU A 335 -3.04 -14.11 -5.00
C LEU A 335 -3.50 -15.01 -6.15
N PHE A 336 -2.87 -14.92 -7.32
CA PHE A 336 -3.15 -15.82 -8.44
C PHE A 336 -2.44 -17.16 -8.26
N THR A 337 -3.18 -18.25 -8.45
CA THR A 337 -2.57 -19.57 -8.60
C THR A 337 -1.85 -19.68 -9.94
N GLN A 338 -0.96 -20.67 -10.07
CA GLN A 338 -0.19 -20.90 -11.31
C GLN A 338 -1.08 -20.99 -12.56
N GLY A 339 -2.25 -21.64 -12.47
CA GLY A 339 -3.19 -21.73 -13.59
C GLY A 339 -3.93 -20.42 -13.93
N GLU A 340 -3.95 -19.46 -13.01
CA GLU A 340 -4.54 -18.13 -13.20
C GLU A 340 -3.54 -17.11 -13.76
N MET A 341 -2.24 -17.43 -13.79
CA MET A 341 -1.21 -16.49 -14.22
C MET A 341 -1.34 -16.08 -15.70
N LEU A 342 -1.61 -17.05 -16.58
CA LEU A 342 -1.75 -16.78 -18.01
C LEU A 342 -2.91 -15.81 -18.33
N PRO A 343 -4.16 -16.04 -17.88
CA PRO A 343 -5.25 -15.08 -18.11
C PRO A 343 -5.04 -13.77 -17.35
N ALA A 344 -4.35 -13.76 -16.20
CA ALA A 344 -4.00 -12.52 -15.50
C ALA A 344 -3.03 -11.65 -16.32
N LEU A 345 -1.97 -12.25 -16.87
CA LEU A 345 -1.01 -11.58 -17.75
C LEU A 345 -1.70 -11.05 -19.00
N TRP A 346 -2.55 -11.87 -19.63
CA TRP A 346 -3.33 -11.43 -20.79
C TRP A 346 -4.25 -10.25 -20.46
N SER A 347 -4.96 -10.32 -19.33
CA SER A 347 -5.84 -9.24 -18.86
C SER A 347 -5.05 -7.94 -18.66
N LEU A 348 -3.85 -8.03 -18.06
CA LEU A 348 -2.97 -6.89 -17.88
C LEU A 348 -2.50 -6.31 -19.23
N VAL A 349 -2.07 -7.16 -20.18
CA VAL A 349 -1.68 -6.75 -21.54
C VAL A 349 -2.80 -6.00 -22.22
N PHE A 350 -4.02 -6.55 -22.17
CA PHE A 350 -5.20 -5.97 -22.77
C PHE A 350 -5.54 -4.63 -22.13
N THR A 351 -5.62 -4.57 -20.80
CA THR A 351 -5.91 -3.31 -20.07
C THR A 351 -4.89 -2.22 -20.37
N LEU A 352 -3.58 -2.55 -20.36
CA LEU A 352 -2.53 -1.57 -20.67
C LEU A 352 -2.60 -1.07 -22.11
N ARG A 353 -2.92 -1.95 -23.07
CA ARG A 353 -3.13 -1.57 -24.48
C ARG A 353 -4.28 -0.59 -24.62
N ILE A 354 -5.44 -0.91 -24.04
CA ILE A 354 -6.62 -0.05 -24.13
C ILE A 354 -6.38 1.29 -23.43
N GLN A 355 -5.68 1.31 -22.28
CA GLN A 355 -5.26 2.57 -21.65
C GLN A 355 -4.39 3.40 -22.59
N PHE A 356 -3.44 2.78 -23.29
CA PHE A 356 -2.53 3.50 -24.18
C PHE A 356 -3.27 4.09 -25.38
N GLU A 357 -4.18 3.32 -25.99
CA GLU A 357 -5.07 3.78 -27.05
C GLU A 357 -5.96 4.94 -26.57
N ASN A 358 -6.58 4.78 -25.39
CA ASN A 358 -7.47 5.76 -24.80
C ASN A 358 -6.75 7.08 -24.46
N LEU A 359 -5.54 7.03 -23.87
CA LEU A 359 -4.70 8.22 -23.64
C LEU A 359 -4.23 8.87 -24.94
N SER A 360 -4.02 8.08 -26.00
CA SER A 360 -3.64 8.61 -27.31
C SER A 360 -4.77 9.43 -27.93
N LEU A 361 -6.02 9.03 -27.68
CA LEU A 361 -7.23 9.75 -28.09
C LEU A 361 -7.50 11.01 -27.27
N LEU A 362 -7.11 11.04 -25.98
CA LEU A 362 -7.16 12.23 -25.11
C LEU A 362 -6.12 13.32 -25.47
N GLY A 363 -5.30 13.10 -26.49
CA GLY A 363 -4.34 14.08 -26.96
C GLY A 363 -4.97 15.38 -27.47
N PRO A 364 -4.24 16.52 -27.40
CA PRO A 364 -4.75 17.79 -27.93
C PRO A 364 -5.01 17.69 -29.43
N LEU A 365 -6.12 18.29 -29.87
CA LEU A 365 -6.48 18.41 -31.27
C LEU A 365 -5.40 19.18 -32.05
N ALA A 366 -5.22 18.83 -33.32
CA ALA A 366 -4.42 19.66 -34.23
C ALA A 366 -5.00 21.09 -34.24
N PRO A 367 -4.20 22.16 -34.11
CA PRO A 367 -4.70 23.53 -34.05
C PRO A 367 -5.62 23.91 -35.22
N SER A 368 -5.42 23.28 -36.38
CA SER A 368 -6.22 23.44 -37.59
C SER A 368 -7.66 22.89 -37.50
N SER A 369 -7.96 22.08 -36.48
CA SER A 369 -9.27 21.47 -36.26
C SER A 369 -10.10 22.15 -35.16
N ILE A 370 -9.55 23.17 -34.52
CA ILE A 370 -10.26 24.01 -33.54
C ILE A 370 -10.95 25.14 -34.31
N PRO A 371 -12.30 25.21 -34.33
CA PRO A 371 -12.99 26.31 -34.98
C PRO A 371 -12.58 27.64 -34.34
N GLU A 372 -12.33 28.68 -35.14
CA GLU A 372 -12.08 30.02 -34.59
C GLU A 372 -13.22 30.44 -33.65
N THR A 373 -12.85 30.97 -32.49
CA THR A 373 -13.78 31.45 -31.47
C THR A 373 -14.61 32.61 -32.03
N ARG A 374 -15.78 32.32 -32.59
CA ARG A 374 -16.73 33.34 -33.02
C ARG A 374 -17.52 33.79 -31.80
N ILE A 375 -17.63 35.09 -31.54
CA ILE A 375 -18.44 35.64 -30.44
C ILE A 375 -19.73 36.21 -31.06
N ASN A 376 -20.87 35.88 -30.47
CA ASN A 376 -22.13 36.50 -30.85
C ASN A 376 -22.09 37.98 -30.45
N ARG A 377 -22.13 38.89 -31.43
CA ARG A 377 -22.01 40.34 -31.21
C ARG A 377 -23.13 40.94 -30.35
N VAL A 378 -24.29 40.29 -30.26
CA VAL A 378 -25.46 40.80 -29.53
C VAL A 378 -25.45 40.35 -28.08
N THR A 379 -25.08 39.09 -27.82
CA THR A 379 -25.11 38.51 -26.47
C THR A 379 -23.77 38.53 -25.76
N GLY A 380 -22.66 38.78 -26.48
CA GLY A 380 -21.30 38.71 -25.95
C GLY A 380 -20.82 37.28 -25.64
N VAL A 381 -21.63 36.27 -25.94
CA VAL A 381 -21.35 34.87 -25.64
C VAL A 381 -20.66 34.20 -26.84
N PRO A 382 -19.61 33.40 -26.65
CA PRO A 382 -19.02 32.58 -27.70
C PRO A 382 -20.07 31.71 -28.41
N LEU A 383 -20.11 31.75 -29.75
CA LEU A 383 -20.96 30.92 -30.61
C LEU A 383 -20.55 29.44 -30.58
N HIS A 384 -19.32 29.15 -30.16
CA HIS A 384 -18.80 27.80 -29.94
C HIS A 384 -18.32 27.67 -28.49
N ASN A 385 -18.45 26.47 -27.92
CA ASN A 385 -18.15 26.18 -26.52
C ASN A 385 -16.74 26.68 -26.12
N LEU A 386 -16.63 27.32 -24.95
CA LEU A 386 -15.35 27.73 -24.34
C LEU A 386 -14.41 26.53 -24.17
N CYS A 387 -14.92 25.35 -23.81
CA CYS A 387 -14.11 24.12 -23.69
C CYS A 387 -13.55 23.62 -25.04
N LEU A 388 -14.19 23.96 -26.16
CA LEU A 388 -13.69 23.67 -27.51
C LEU A 388 -12.76 24.77 -28.03
N SER A 389 -12.74 25.94 -27.39
CA SER A 389 -11.98 27.12 -27.82
C SER A 389 -10.89 27.55 -26.85
N THR A 390 -10.71 26.85 -25.72
CA THR A 390 -9.54 27.00 -24.86
C THR A 390 -8.30 26.55 -25.62
N ARG A 391 -7.57 27.52 -26.18
CA ARG A 391 -6.28 27.37 -26.88
C ARG A 391 -5.16 26.77 -26.01
N THR A 392 -5.40 26.53 -24.73
CA THR A 392 -4.50 25.77 -23.87
C THR A 392 -4.69 24.28 -24.15
N ALA A 393 -4.15 23.83 -25.28
CA ALA A 393 -3.91 22.41 -25.51
C ALA A 393 -3.09 21.87 -24.33
N GLY A 394 -3.68 21.00 -23.51
CA GLY A 394 -2.91 20.26 -22.52
C GLY A 394 -1.79 19.51 -23.25
N SER A 395 -0.56 19.59 -22.75
CA SER A 395 0.52 18.77 -23.29
C SER A 395 0.24 17.31 -22.96
N LYS A 396 0.47 16.42 -23.93
CA LYS A 396 0.44 14.98 -23.66
C LYS A 396 1.45 14.69 -22.55
N ASP A 397 1.05 13.93 -21.54
CA ASP A 397 1.99 13.46 -20.52
C ASP A 397 2.87 12.34 -21.10
N ILE A 398 3.93 12.73 -21.78
CA ILE A 398 4.88 11.83 -22.46
C ILE A 398 5.46 10.82 -21.46
N VAL A 399 5.65 11.23 -20.21
CA VAL A 399 6.21 10.36 -19.15
C VAL A 399 5.24 9.22 -18.85
N HIS A 400 3.97 9.54 -18.60
CA HIS A 400 2.97 8.52 -18.30
C HIS A 400 2.74 7.59 -19.50
N GLN A 401 2.64 8.14 -20.72
CA GLN A 401 2.49 7.34 -21.94
C GLN A 401 3.67 6.39 -22.16
N THR A 402 4.91 6.85 -21.94
CA THR A 402 6.12 6.02 -22.09
C THR A 402 6.14 4.89 -21.06
N ILE A 403 5.80 5.17 -19.80
CA ILE A 403 5.71 4.15 -18.74
C ILE A 403 4.64 3.11 -19.08
N LEU A 404 3.48 3.57 -19.54
CA LEU A 404 2.36 2.70 -19.89
C LEU A 404 2.68 1.81 -21.11
N GLU A 405 3.27 2.39 -22.15
CA GLU A 405 3.72 1.66 -23.33
C GLU A 405 4.79 0.62 -22.97
N ALA A 406 5.80 1.01 -22.20
CA ALA A 406 6.82 0.07 -21.74
C ALA A 406 6.22 -1.05 -20.88
N GLY A 407 5.28 -0.72 -19.97
CA GLY A 407 4.55 -1.71 -19.18
C GLY A 407 3.77 -2.69 -20.06
N HIS A 408 3.09 -2.21 -21.11
CA HIS A 408 2.39 -3.05 -22.08
C HIS A 408 3.35 -4.00 -22.81
N LEU A 409 4.49 -3.48 -23.30
CA LEU A 409 5.50 -4.27 -24.00
C LEU A 409 6.09 -5.36 -23.09
N ILE A 410 6.40 -5.03 -21.84
CA ILE A 410 6.90 -5.99 -20.84
C ILE A 410 5.86 -7.08 -20.59
N ALA A 411 4.63 -6.71 -20.26
CA ALA A 411 3.56 -7.67 -19.99
C ALA A 411 3.30 -8.58 -21.19
N ASN A 412 3.36 -8.05 -22.41
CA ASN A 412 3.17 -8.81 -23.64
C ASN A 412 4.31 -9.80 -23.87
N ALA A 413 5.56 -9.36 -23.69
CA ALA A 413 6.71 -10.25 -23.77
C ALA A 413 6.65 -11.36 -22.69
N THR A 414 6.21 -11.05 -21.47
CA THR A 414 6.01 -12.03 -20.40
C THR A 414 4.91 -13.03 -20.77
N PHE A 415 3.79 -12.57 -21.33
CA PHE A 415 2.70 -13.44 -21.80
C PHE A 415 3.18 -14.42 -22.89
N VAL A 416 3.94 -13.93 -23.88
CA VAL A 416 4.52 -14.79 -24.92
C VAL A 416 5.53 -15.77 -24.32
N CYS A 417 6.39 -15.30 -23.40
CA CYS A 417 7.35 -16.13 -22.68
C CYS A 417 6.67 -17.29 -21.93
N ALA A 418 5.58 -17.00 -21.21
CA ALA A 418 4.77 -17.99 -20.52
C ALA A 418 4.20 -19.03 -21.50
N CYS A 419 3.65 -18.59 -22.63
CA CYS A 419 3.09 -19.49 -23.65
C CYS A 419 4.15 -20.42 -24.24
N VAL A 420 5.33 -19.91 -24.63
CA VAL A 420 6.37 -20.74 -25.26
C VAL A 420 7.01 -21.72 -24.29
N MET A 421 7.19 -21.33 -23.01
CA MET A 421 7.71 -22.21 -21.98
C MET A 421 6.72 -23.31 -21.60
N GLU A 422 5.42 -22.99 -21.56
CA GLU A 422 4.37 -23.98 -21.30
C GLU A 422 4.28 -25.03 -22.43
N ILE A 423 4.39 -24.63 -23.70
CA ILE A 423 4.40 -25.56 -24.84
C ILE A 423 5.55 -26.56 -24.75
N LYS A 424 6.71 -26.12 -24.27
CA LYS A 424 7.88 -27.00 -24.04
C LYS A 424 7.79 -27.78 -22.72
N GLY A 425 6.68 -27.72 -22.00
CA GLY A 425 6.46 -28.48 -20.77
C GLY A 425 7.33 -28.02 -19.59
N LEU A 426 7.89 -26.81 -19.65
CA LEU A 426 8.74 -26.27 -18.58
C LEU A 426 7.94 -25.75 -17.39
N ILE A 427 6.67 -25.40 -17.63
CA ILE A 427 5.70 -24.96 -16.64
C ILE A 427 4.30 -25.39 -17.10
N ASP A 428 3.41 -25.66 -16.16
CA ASP A 428 2.03 -26.05 -16.44
C ASP A 428 1.07 -24.92 -16.02
N LEU A 429 0.52 -24.19 -16.98
CA LEU A 429 -0.35 -23.04 -16.70
C LEU A 429 -1.83 -23.32 -16.97
N THR A 430 -2.16 -24.54 -17.38
CA THR A 430 -3.52 -24.88 -17.81
C THR A 430 -4.12 -26.05 -17.05
N SER A 431 -3.32 -26.96 -16.50
CA SER A 431 -3.88 -28.06 -15.72
C SER A 431 -4.46 -27.60 -14.40
N GLN A 432 -5.57 -28.22 -14.03
CA GLN A 432 -6.17 -28.06 -12.72
C GLN A 432 -5.29 -28.76 -11.66
N PRO A 433 -5.13 -28.16 -10.46
CA PRO A 433 -4.46 -28.85 -9.36
C PRO A 433 -5.16 -30.18 -9.05
N LYS A 434 -4.38 -31.25 -8.84
CA LYS A 434 -4.87 -32.65 -8.72
C LYS A 434 -6.02 -32.87 -7.72
N HIS A 435 -6.17 -32.00 -6.73
CA HIS A 435 -7.18 -32.11 -5.67
C HIS A 435 -8.10 -30.88 -5.59
N SER A 436 -8.11 -30.03 -6.61
CA SER A 436 -8.97 -28.84 -6.60
C SER A 436 -10.43 -29.22 -6.87
N LEU A 437 -11.32 -28.85 -5.97
CA LEU A 437 -12.79 -28.97 -6.17
C LEU A 437 -13.34 -27.91 -7.12
N ILE A 438 -12.58 -26.86 -7.40
CA ILE A 438 -12.99 -25.72 -8.22
C ILE A 438 -12.07 -25.66 -9.45
N THR A 439 -12.66 -25.45 -10.62
CA THR A 439 -11.87 -25.27 -11.85
C THR A 439 -11.09 -23.96 -11.80
N VAL A 440 -9.93 -23.93 -12.46
CA VAL A 440 -9.09 -22.71 -12.56
C VAL A 440 -9.89 -21.55 -13.16
N GLU A 441 -10.74 -21.83 -14.14
CA GLU A 441 -11.66 -20.86 -14.73
C GLU A 441 -12.62 -20.24 -13.69
N ASN A 442 -13.27 -21.06 -12.87
CA ASN A 442 -14.20 -20.56 -11.85
C ASN A 442 -13.47 -19.75 -10.78
N ALA A 443 -12.26 -20.17 -10.38
CA ALA A 443 -11.43 -19.42 -9.45
C ALA A 443 -11.07 -18.04 -10.00
N PHE A 444 -10.57 -17.98 -11.24
CA PHE A 444 -10.20 -16.74 -11.92
C PHE A 444 -11.38 -15.79 -12.07
N ASN A 445 -12.50 -16.29 -12.62
CA ASN A 445 -13.69 -15.50 -12.87
C ASN A 445 -14.30 -14.97 -11.55
N HIS A 446 -14.28 -15.77 -10.48
CA HIS A 446 -14.74 -15.33 -9.16
C HIS A 446 -13.83 -14.25 -8.57
N ARG A 447 -12.51 -14.39 -8.71
CA ARG A 447 -11.53 -13.43 -8.20
C ARG A 447 -11.67 -12.06 -8.84
N LEU A 448 -11.92 -12.03 -10.15
CA LEU A 448 -12.13 -10.79 -10.92
C LEU A 448 -13.60 -10.42 -11.11
N ARG A 449 -14.51 -10.98 -10.28
CA ARG A 449 -15.95 -10.71 -10.34
C ARG A 449 -16.30 -9.22 -10.21
N CYS A 450 -15.49 -8.44 -9.50
CA CYS A 450 -15.68 -7.00 -9.38
C CYS A 450 -15.61 -6.27 -10.73
N LEU A 451 -15.03 -6.88 -11.77
CA LEU A 451 -14.89 -6.31 -13.10
C LEU A 451 -16.06 -6.61 -14.04
N TRP A 452 -16.98 -7.52 -13.67
CA TRP A 452 -18.07 -7.95 -14.56
C TRP A 452 -19.06 -6.84 -14.93
N GLN A 453 -19.14 -5.78 -14.13
CA GLN A 453 -20.01 -4.62 -14.38
C GLN A 453 -19.38 -3.60 -15.34
N MET A 454 -18.10 -3.78 -15.70
CA MET A 454 -17.41 -2.90 -16.63
C MET A 454 -17.97 -3.09 -18.04
N GLN A 455 -18.45 -2.00 -18.64
CA GLN A 455 -19.05 -2.04 -19.97
C GLN A 455 -18.01 -1.85 -21.08
N ASN A 456 -17.02 -0.98 -20.84
CA ASN A 456 -16.02 -0.65 -21.86
C ASN A 456 -14.59 -0.56 -21.30
N PRO A 457 -13.68 -1.45 -21.73
CA PRO A 457 -13.98 -2.68 -22.46
C PRO A 457 -14.74 -3.66 -21.55
N PRO A 458 -15.54 -4.60 -22.08
CA PRO A 458 -16.13 -5.64 -21.25
C PRO A 458 -15.05 -6.52 -20.63
N PHE A 459 -15.28 -6.98 -19.39
CA PHE A 459 -14.39 -7.94 -18.74
C PHE A 459 -14.19 -9.17 -19.63
N THR A 460 -12.94 -9.57 -19.82
CA THR A 460 -12.62 -10.72 -20.65
C THR A 460 -12.59 -11.98 -19.81
N SER A 461 -13.40 -12.98 -20.19
CA SER A 461 -13.44 -14.26 -19.50
C SER A 461 -12.14 -15.06 -19.65
N TYR A 462 -11.93 -15.99 -18.73
CA TYR A 462 -10.86 -16.99 -18.81
C TYR A 462 -10.81 -17.67 -20.19
N ALA A 463 -11.96 -18.09 -20.71
CA ALA A 463 -12.07 -18.76 -22.00
C ALA A 463 -11.52 -17.92 -23.18
N ARG A 464 -11.80 -16.62 -23.21
CA ARG A 464 -11.30 -15.72 -24.26
C ARG A 464 -9.79 -15.48 -24.13
N CYS A 465 -9.24 -15.48 -22.91
CA CYS A 465 -7.79 -15.43 -22.70
C CYS A 465 -7.10 -16.69 -23.27
N LEU A 466 -7.67 -17.88 -23.04
CA LEU A 466 -7.17 -19.12 -23.61
C LEU A 466 -7.29 -19.16 -25.13
N GLU A 467 -8.36 -18.58 -25.69
CA GLU A 467 -8.50 -18.43 -27.13
C GLU A 467 -7.39 -17.54 -27.72
N ALA A 468 -7.04 -16.42 -27.07
CA ALA A 468 -5.94 -15.58 -27.50
C ALA A 468 -4.58 -16.30 -27.47
N LYS A 469 -4.35 -17.19 -26.49
CA LYS A 469 -3.20 -18.11 -26.51
C LYS A 469 -3.25 -19.02 -27.74
N ARG A 470 -4.40 -19.62 -28.06
CA ARG A 470 -4.55 -20.47 -29.25
C ARG A 470 -4.34 -19.68 -30.55
N GLU A 471 -4.82 -18.44 -30.63
CA GLU A 471 -4.60 -17.55 -31.78
C GLU A 471 -3.10 -17.25 -31.98
N LEU A 472 -2.35 -17.00 -30.89
CA LEU A 472 -0.91 -16.77 -30.94
C LEU A 472 -0.14 -18.00 -31.45
N LEU A 473 -0.51 -19.19 -30.95
CA LEU A 473 0.21 -20.44 -31.22
C LEU A 473 -0.25 -21.13 -32.50
N GLY A 474 -1.47 -20.85 -32.97
CA GLY A 474 -2.13 -21.58 -34.05
C GLY A 474 -2.65 -22.97 -33.62
N THR A 475 -3.28 -23.67 -34.55
CA THR A 475 -3.94 -24.98 -34.33
C THR A 475 -3.06 -26.18 -34.68
N VAL A 476 -1.96 -25.96 -35.39
CA VAL A 476 -1.00 -26.99 -35.82
C VAL A 476 0.09 -27.13 -34.76
N PRO A 477 0.63 -28.33 -34.49
CA PRO A 477 1.82 -28.48 -33.64
C PRO A 477 2.89 -27.47 -34.08
N MET A 478 3.26 -26.58 -33.16
CA MET A 478 4.23 -25.53 -33.43
C MET A 478 5.60 -26.16 -33.68
N ASP A 479 6.20 -25.84 -34.82
CA ASP A 479 7.59 -26.18 -35.09
C ASP A 479 8.54 -25.34 -34.22
N ASP A 480 9.75 -25.87 -34.03
CA ASP A 480 10.78 -25.19 -33.23
C ASP A 480 11.20 -23.85 -33.85
N GLU A 481 11.11 -23.72 -35.17
CA GLU A 481 11.45 -22.48 -35.88
C GLU A 481 10.47 -21.35 -35.55
N ARG A 482 9.15 -21.61 -35.54
CA ARG A 482 8.15 -20.62 -35.15
C ARG A 482 8.24 -20.27 -33.67
N LEU A 483 8.50 -21.26 -32.80
CA LEU A 483 8.77 -21.01 -31.38
C LEU A 483 9.95 -20.05 -31.19
N LEU A 484 11.08 -20.33 -31.84
CA LEU A 484 12.26 -19.46 -31.81
C LEU A 484 11.97 -18.07 -32.34
N LYS A 485 11.22 -17.95 -33.44
CA LYS A 485 10.83 -16.65 -33.99
C LYS A 485 9.96 -15.85 -33.03
N LEU A 486 9.02 -16.50 -32.35
CA LEU A 486 8.18 -15.85 -31.32
C LEU A 486 9.01 -15.41 -30.12
N SER A 487 9.89 -16.27 -29.61
CA SER A 487 10.81 -15.95 -28.51
C SER A 487 11.75 -14.80 -28.86
N GLN A 488 12.33 -14.79 -30.08
CA GLN A 488 13.17 -13.71 -30.56
C GLN A 488 12.40 -12.39 -30.68
N THR A 489 11.16 -12.45 -31.15
CA THR A 489 10.28 -11.27 -31.25
C THR A 489 9.97 -10.71 -29.85
N ALA A 490 9.56 -11.57 -28.91
CA ALA A 490 9.28 -11.19 -27.53
C ALA A 490 10.52 -10.62 -26.83
N ARG A 491 11.70 -11.18 -27.08
CA ARG A 491 12.98 -10.69 -26.58
C ARG A 491 13.25 -9.28 -27.07
N SER A 492 13.13 -9.04 -28.38
CA SER A 492 13.33 -7.71 -28.97
C SER A 492 12.33 -6.68 -28.42
N VAL A 493 11.08 -7.09 -28.18
CA VAL A 493 10.06 -6.26 -27.53
C VAL A 493 10.48 -5.86 -26.10
N ALA A 494 11.00 -6.81 -25.31
CA ALA A 494 11.50 -6.53 -23.96
C ALA A 494 12.72 -5.61 -23.95
N GLU A 495 13.67 -5.80 -24.89
CA GLU A 495 14.84 -4.92 -25.06
C GLU A 495 14.42 -3.48 -25.42
N ASN A 496 13.47 -3.32 -26.35
CA ASN A 496 12.92 -2.02 -26.72
C ASN A 496 12.22 -1.32 -25.52
N ALA A 497 11.49 -2.07 -24.69
CA ALA A 497 10.87 -1.54 -23.48
C ALA A 497 11.93 -1.02 -22.48
N ALA A 498 13.00 -1.78 -22.27
CA ALA A 498 14.11 -1.37 -21.41
C ALA A 498 14.79 -0.08 -21.94
N ASP A 499 15.02 0.01 -23.25
CA ASP A 499 15.63 1.19 -23.87
C ASP A 499 14.72 2.43 -23.76
N LYS A 500 13.41 2.29 -23.92
CA LYS A 500 12.44 3.37 -23.71
C LYS A 500 12.47 3.89 -22.28
N LEU A 501 12.49 3.00 -21.28
CA LEU A 501 12.55 3.36 -19.85
C LEU A 501 13.89 4.04 -19.50
N LYS A 502 15.00 3.55 -20.06
CA LYS A 502 16.31 4.18 -19.89
C LYS A 502 16.36 5.59 -20.49
N LYS A 503 15.80 5.78 -21.69
CA LYS A 503 15.70 7.09 -22.35
C LYS A 503 14.80 8.06 -21.57
N LEU A 504 13.74 7.54 -20.93
CA LEU A 504 12.82 8.35 -20.12
C LEU A 504 13.55 9.09 -18.99
N LEU A 505 14.44 8.41 -18.26
CA LEU A 505 15.21 9.02 -17.15
C LEU A 505 16.25 10.07 -17.60
N LEU A 506 16.56 10.08 -18.90
CA LEU A 506 17.46 11.04 -19.54
C LEU A 506 16.74 12.27 -20.11
N LEU A 507 15.40 12.28 -20.12
CA LEU A 507 14.64 13.43 -20.60
C LEU A 507 14.85 14.64 -19.69
N ARG A 508 15.30 15.75 -20.30
CA ARG A 508 15.50 17.03 -19.60
C ARG A 508 14.19 17.63 -19.07
N GLU A 509 13.06 17.24 -19.64
CA GLU A 509 11.72 17.72 -19.27
C GLU A 509 11.18 17.11 -17.96
N LEU A 510 11.80 16.02 -17.46
CA LEU A 510 11.52 15.54 -16.11
C LEU A 510 12.20 16.47 -15.09
N GLY A 511 11.42 17.39 -14.52
CA GLY A 511 11.88 18.18 -13.37
C GLY A 511 12.44 17.30 -12.24
N SER A 512 13.44 17.79 -11.50
CA SER A 512 14.16 17.03 -10.46
C SER A 512 13.25 16.30 -9.43
N PRO A 513 12.17 16.91 -8.89
CA PRO A 513 11.27 16.21 -7.97
C PRO A 513 10.54 15.04 -8.62
N ARG A 514 10.01 15.23 -9.83
CA ARG A 514 9.29 14.19 -10.59
C ARG A 514 10.23 13.05 -10.98
N LYS A 515 11.48 13.36 -11.32
CA LYS A 515 12.52 12.36 -11.61
C LYS A 515 12.79 11.49 -10.39
N ARG A 516 13.10 12.10 -9.23
CA ARG A 516 13.37 11.38 -7.98
C ARG A 516 12.21 10.45 -7.58
N ALA A 517 10.97 10.92 -7.71
CA ALA A 517 9.78 10.12 -7.39
C ALA A 517 9.58 8.90 -8.32
N LEU A 518 10.07 8.96 -9.56
CA LEU A 518 9.87 7.89 -10.56
C LEU A 518 11.08 6.98 -10.73
N GLU A 519 12.28 7.43 -10.33
CA GLU A 519 13.56 6.79 -10.62
C GLU A 519 13.61 5.33 -10.17
N SER A 520 13.29 5.05 -8.90
CA SER A 520 13.28 3.68 -8.37
C SER A 520 12.34 2.77 -9.15
N ARG A 521 11.10 3.22 -9.40
CA ARG A 521 10.09 2.45 -10.15
C ARG A 521 10.52 2.18 -11.59
N VAL A 522 10.97 3.20 -12.31
CA VAL A 522 11.37 3.10 -13.73
C VAL A 522 12.60 2.20 -13.86
N HIS A 523 13.55 2.30 -12.93
CA HIS A 523 14.71 1.42 -12.90
C HIS A 523 14.33 -0.04 -12.64
N ALA A 524 13.45 -0.31 -11.68
CA ALA A 524 12.96 -1.66 -11.42
C ALA A 524 12.22 -2.26 -12.64
N MET A 525 11.41 -1.47 -13.34
CA MET A 525 10.77 -1.88 -14.60
C MET A 525 11.81 -2.20 -15.69
N GLU A 526 12.83 -1.35 -15.84
CA GLU A 526 13.93 -1.53 -16.81
C GLU A 526 14.69 -2.84 -16.54
N GLN A 527 15.08 -3.07 -15.28
CA GLN A 527 15.79 -4.29 -14.87
C GLN A 527 14.92 -5.54 -15.10
N THR A 528 13.61 -5.46 -14.83
CA THR A 528 12.67 -6.56 -15.10
C THR A 528 12.60 -6.88 -16.59
N ALA A 529 12.53 -5.86 -17.45
CA ALA A 529 12.54 -6.04 -18.90
C ALA A 529 13.84 -6.71 -19.40
N ARG A 530 14.98 -6.33 -18.84
CA ARG A 530 16.29 -6.96 -19.16
C ARG A 530 16.37 -8.41 -18.69
N SER A 531 15.88 -8.70 -17.49
CA SER A 531 15.82 -10.08 -16.97
C SER A 531 14.95 -10.96 -17.86
N LEU A 532 13.79 -10.45 -18.30
CA LEU A 532 12.92 -11.15 -19.23
C LEU A 532 13.61 -11.43 -20.58
N SER A 533 14.32 -10.44 -21.14
CA SER A 533 15.11 -10.64 -22.36
C SER A 533 16.18 -11.72 -22.18
N ALA A 534 16.92 -11.70 -21.06
CA ALA A 534 17.93 -12.70 -20.75
C ALA A 534 17.34 -14.12 -20.57
N SER A 535 16.17 -14.22 -19.94
CA SER A 535 15.45 -15.49 -19.79
C SER A 535 15.02 -16.06 -21.14
N LEU A 536 14.45 -15.22 -22.02
CA LEU A 536 14.10 -15.62 -23.38
C LEU A 536 15.33 -16.03 -24.20
N ALA A 537 16.46 -15.34 -24.04
CA ALA A 537 17.73 -15.74 -24.65
C ALA A 537 18.17 -17.13 -24.20
N THR A 538 18.16 -17.36 -22.88
CA THR A 538 18.50 -18.67 -22.29
C THR A 538 17.57 -19.77 -22.79
N PHE A 539 16.26 -19.48 -22.88
CA PHE A 539 15.28 -20.41 -23.45
C PHE A 539 15.62 -20.79 -24.90
N MET A 540 15.94 -19.81 -25.75
CA MET A 540 16.27 -20.07 -27.16
C MET A 540 17.54 -20.92 -27.32
N ASP A 541 18.51 -20.80 -26.41
CA ASP A 541 19.74 -21.60 -26.43
C ASP A 541 19.49 -23.07 -26.08
N ILE A 542 18.47 -23.36 -25.26
CA ILE A 542 18.17 -24.72 -24.80
C ILE A 542 16.98 -25.37 -25.52
N CYS A 543 16.08 -24.60 -26.15
CA CYS A 543 14.77 -25.12 -26.60
C CYS A 543 14.84 -26.17 -27.72
N LYS A 544 15.97 -26.25 -28.44
CA LYS A 544 16.24 -27.26 -29.48
C LYS A 544 16.73 -28.60 -28.92
N ASP A 545 17.18 -28.62 -27.67
CA ASP A 545 17.80 -29.78 -27.03
C ASP A 545 16.82 -30.35 -26.00
N GLU A 546 16.05 -31.36 -26.40
CA GLU A 546 15.04 -32.00 -25.54
C GLU A 546 15.65 -32.62 -24.29
N ASP A 547 16.90 -33.09 -24.35
CA ASP A 547 17.57 -33.69 -23.20
C ASP A 547 17.97 -32.60 -22.20
N LYS A 548 18.49 -31.46 -22.66
CA LYS A 548 18.73 -30.32 -21.76
C LYS A 548 17.43 -29.80 -21.16
N LEU A 549 16.33 -29.71 -21.91
CA LEU A 549 15.06 -29.19 -21.40
C LEU A 549 14.53 -29.98 -20.19
N LYS A 550 14.79 -31.29 -20.13
CA LYS A 550 14.37 -32.14 -19.00
C LYS A 550 15.00 -31.71 -17.67
N ASP A 551 16.18 -31.09 -17.72
CA ASP A 551 16.90 -30.61 -16.53
C ASP A 551 16.40 -29.25 -16.03
N PHE A 552 15.47 -28.59 -16.72
CA PHE A 552 14.98 -27.26 -16.35
C PHE A 552 13.49 -27.27 -15.96
N THR A 553 13.14 -26.30 -15.13
CA THR A 553 11.76 -25.89 -14.82
C THR A 553 11.67 -24.37 -14.91
N ALA A 554 10.57 -23.85 -15.42
CA ALA A 554 10.29 -22.43 -15.37
C ALA A 554 9.48 -22.08 -14.11
N LYS A 555 9.82 -20.96 -13.46
CA LYS A 555 9.06 -20.42 -12.33
C LYS A 555 8.81 -18.93 -12.51
N PHE A 556 7.67 -18.47 -12.00
CA PHE A 556 7.39 -17.04 -11.90
C PHE A 556 8.21 -16.43 -10.78
N GLU A 557 8.86 -15.31 -11.06
CA GLU A 557 9.66 -14.53 -10.09
C GLU A 557 9.38 -13.03 -10.25
N HIS A 558 9.60 -12.28 -9.18
CA HIS A 558 9.50 -10.83 -9.10
C HIS A 558 10.90 -10.24 -8.93
N PRO A 559 11.74 -10.21 -9.98
CA PRO A 559 13.17 -9.98 -9.79
C PRO A 559 13.49 -8.56 -9.31
N PHE A 560 12.67 -7.57 -9.67
CA PHE A 560 12.92 -6.16 -9.31
C PHE A 560 11.66 -5.35 -9.02
N HIS A 561 10.67 -5.35 -9.93
CA HIS A 561 9.42 -4.62 -9.72
C HIS A 561 8.34 -5.56 -9.15
N PRO A 562 7.76 -5.28 -7.95
CA PRO A 562 6.87 -6.22 -7.26
C PRO A 562 5.64 -6.66 -8.07
N SER A 563 5.07 -5.77 -8.89
CA SER A 563 3.91 -6.11 -9.72
C SER A 563 4.24 -6.63 -11.13
N MET A 564 5.52 -6.83 -11.47
CA MET A 564 5.93 -7.34 -12.79
C MET A 564 6.63 -8.68 -12.63
N ILE A 565 6.16 -9.64 -13.40
CA ILE A 565 6.64 -11.02 -13.29
C ILE A 565 7.58 -11.33 -14.46
N CYS A 566 8.63 -12.08 -14.16
CA CYS A 566 9.50 -12.73 -15.12
C CYS A 566 9.39 -14.25 -14.95
N LEU A 567 9.53 -15.02 -16.03
CA LEU A 567 9.75 -16.46 -15.89
C LEU A 567 11.25 -16.71 -15.86
N SER A 568 11.76 -17.27 -14.77
CA SER A 568 13.15 -17.71 -14.67
C SER A 568 13.26 -19.20 -15.01
N LEU A 569 14.32 -19.57 -15.73
CA LEU A 569 14.67 -20.97 -15.97
C LEU A 569 15.60 -21.44 -14.86
N GLN A 570 15.10 -22.34 -14.02
CA GLN A 570 15.87 -22.96 -12.95
C GLN A 570 16.22 -24.40 -13.33
N ARG A 571 17.45 -24.83 -13.07
CA ARG A 571 17.79 -26.25 -13.14
C ARG A 571 17.02 -26.97 -12.03
N LYS A 572 16.45 -28.14 -12.34
CA LYS A 572 15.84 -29.03 -11.36
C LYS A 572 16.91 -29.43 -10.37
N THR A 573 16.83 -28.91 -9.16
CA THR A 573 17.57 -29.46 -8.03
C THR A 573 16.94 -30.82 -7.73
N THR A 574 17.70 -31.90 -7.94
CA THR A 574 17.35 -33.21 -7.40
C THR A 574 17.22 -33.07 -5.89
N GLN A 575 15.98 -33.03 -5.40
CA GLN A 575 15.65 -33.18 -3.97
C GLN A 575 15.70 -34.65 -3.59
#